data_AF-A0AAE0CNT9-F1
#
_entry.id   AF-A0AAE0CNT9-F1
#
_cell.length_a   1.000
_cell.length_b   1.000
_cell.length_c   1.000
_cell.angle_alpha   90.00
_cell.angle_beta   90.00
_cell.angle_gamma   90.00
#
_symmetry.space_group_name_H-M   'P 1'
#
loop_
_entity.id
_entity.type
_entity.pdbx_description
1 polymer ?
#
loop_
_entity_poly.entity_id
_entity_poly.type
_entity_poly.pdbx_seq_one_letter_code
_entity_poly.pdbx_strand_id
1 'polypeptide(L)' 'MEKRDEKQKHFVLVHGACHGAWCWYKVATLLKTAGHRVTALDMAASGTHPSQLHEVPSVSDYFKL' A
#
# COMPACT_ATOMS: atom_id res chain seq x y z
N MET A 1 -5.76 30.62 14.27
CA MET A 1 -5.09 29.34 13.93
C MET A 1 -5.25 29.16 12.43
N GLU A 2 -4.16 29.33 11.69
CA GLU A 2 -4.13 29.25 10.23
C GLU A 2 -4.39 27.79 9.81
N LYS A 3 -5.50 27.51 9.13
CA LYS A 3 -5.72 26.22 8.47
C LYS A 3 -4.69 26.14 7.36
N ARG A 4 -3.68 25.28 7.50
CA ARG A 4 -2.86 24.89 6.36
C ARG A 4 -3.81 24.40 5.27
N ASP A 5 -3.71 24.99 4.07
CA ASP A 5 -4.17 24.36 2.85
C ASP A 5 -3.34 23.07 2.68
N GLU A 6 -3.76 22.00 3.38
CA GLU A 6 -3.19 20.67 3.22
C GLU A 6 -3.64 20.17 1.85
N LYS A 7 -2.88 20.55 0.81
CA LYS A 7 -3.03 20.04 -0.56
C LYS A 7 -3.28 18.54 -0.46
N GLN A 8 -4.42 18.09 -0.98
CA GLN A 8 -4.73 16.68 -1.04
C GLN A 8 -3.59 15.95 -1.76
N LYS A 9 -2.89 15.06 -1.05
CA LYS A 9 -1.82 14.24 -1.60
C LYS A 9 -2.36 12.86 -1.96
N HIS A 10 -1.61 12.16 -2.80
CA HIS A 10 -1.80 10.75 -3.05
C HIS A 10 -0.68 9.97 -2.35
N PHE A 11 -1.06 9.15 -1.37
CA PHE A 11 -0.16 8.24 -0.68
C PHE A 11 -0.21 6.86 -1.34
N VAL A 12 0.95 6.30 -1.63
CA VAL A 12 1.11 4.91 -2.04
C VAL A 12 1.76 4.16 -0.88
N LEU A 13 1.07 3.16 -0.34
CA LEU A 13 1.50 2.40 0.83
C LEU A 13 2.01 1.03 0.38
N VAL A 14 3.27 0.76 0.69
CA VAL A 14 3.98 -0.49 0.39
C VAL A 14 4.21 -1.22 1.71
N HIS A 15 3.81 -2.49 1.78
CA HIS A 15 3.95 -3.29 3.00
C HIS A 15 5.34 -3.90 3.14
N GLY A 16 5.65 -4.46 4.32
CA GLY A 16 6.88 -5.25 4.55
C GLY A 16 6.70 -6.73 4.21
N ALA A 17 7.75 -7.53 4.37
CA ALA A 17 7.71 -8.97 4.11
C ALA A 17 6.59 -9.68 4.89
N CYS A 18 6.00 -10.72 4.28
CA CYS A 18 4.91 -11.57 4.85
C CYS A 18 3.60 -10.84 5.17
N HIS A 19 3.43 -9.59 4.73
CA HIS A 19 2.19 -8.83 4.87
C HIS A 19 1.51 -8.66 3.51
N GLY A 20 0.46 -7.85 3.46
CA GLY A 20 -0.19 -7.38 2.24
C GLY A 20 -0.77 -5.98 2.50
N ALA A 21 -1.51 -5.44 1.53
CA ALA A 21 -2.24 -4.18 1.63
C ALA A 21 -3.10 -4.07 2.90
N TRP A 22 -3.60 -5.20 3.41
CA TRP A 22 -4.42 -5.30 4.62
C TRP A 22 -3.76 -4.68 5.85
N CYS A 23 -2.43 -4.69 5.97
CA CYS A 23 -1.74 -4.14 7.16
C CYS A 23 -1.93 -2.62 7.30
N TRP A 24 -2.25 -1.95 6.20
CA TRP A 24 -2.47 -0.51 6.15
C TRP A 24 -3.89 -0.07 6.45
N TYR A 25 -4.84 -0.98 6.72
CA TYR A 25 -6.26 -0.66 6.91
C TYR A 25 -6.52 0.58 7.80
N LYS A 26 -5.88 0.65 8.98
CA LYS A 26 -6.08 1.77 9.92
C LYS A 26 -5.53 3.09 9.36
N VAL A 27 -4.29 3.06 8.85
CA VAL A 27 -3.60 4.25 8.33
C VAL A 27 -4.29 4.77 7.06
N ALA A 28 -4.64 3.86 6.14
CA ALA A 28 -5.35 4.20 4.92
C ALA A 28 -6.72 4.84 5.21
N THR A 29 -7.44 4.33 6.21
CA THR A 29 -8.69 4.94 6.68
C THR A 29 -8.46 6.37 7.17
N LEU A 30 -7.49 6.58 8.05
CA LEU A 30 -7.18 7.91 8.60
C LEU A 30 -6.78 8.91 7.50
N LEU A 31 -5.90 8.51 6.58
CA LEU A 31 -5.46 9.35 5.46
C LEU A 31 -6.63 9.70 4.51
N LYS A 32 -7.51 8.74 4.22
CA LYS A 32 -8.73 8.99 3.42
C LYS A 32 -9.67 9.95 4.13
N THR A 33 -9.89 9.79 5.44
CA THR A 33 -10.72 10.71 6.24
C THR A 33 -10.13 12.11 6.30
N ALA A 34 -8.81 12.24 6.29
CA ALA A 34 -8.11 13.53 6.17
C ALA A 34 -8.22 14.16 4.76
N GLY A 35 -8.90 13.51 3.80
CA GLY A 35 -9.11 14.02 2.44
C GLY A 35 -8.01 13.65 1.46
N HIS A 36 -7.11 12.72 1.80
CA HIS A 36 -6.06 12.26 0.88
C HIS A 36 -6.51 11.06 0.04
N ARG A 37 -5.91 10.92 -1.15
CA ARG A 37 -6.01 9.70 -1.94
C ARG A 37 -5.02 8.68 -1.41
N VAL A 38 -5.42 7.41 -1.35
CA VAL A 38 -4.55 6.33 -0.84
C VAL A 38 -4.69 5.11 -1.71
N THR A 39 -3.55 4.58 -2.16
CA THR A 39 -3.43 3.25 -2.77
C THR A 39 -2.57 2.39 -1.85
N ALA A 40 -3.13 1.28 -1.35
CA ALA A 40 -2.36 0.26 -0.66
C ALA A 40 -2.20 -0.91 -1.64
N LEU A 41 -0.96 -1.34 -1.86
CA LEU A 41 -0.62 -2.35 -2.87
C LEU A 41 -0.43 -3.71 -2.22
N ASP A 42 -0.86 -4.76 -2.91
CA ASP A 42 -0.41 -6.13 -2.65
C ASP A 42 0.69 -6.44 -3.66
N MET A 43 1.91 -6.68 -3.18
CA MET A 43 3.03 -7.12 -4.01
C MET A 43 2.85 -8.59 -4.43
N ALA A 44 3.68 -9.07 -5.37
CA ALA A 44 3.58 -10.44 -5.83
C ALA A 44 3.67 -11.44 -4.67
N ALA A 45 2.82 -12.47 -4.70
CA ALA A 45 2.68 -13.49 -3.65
C ALA A 45 2.39 -12.95 -2.23
N SER A 46 1.78 -11.77 -2.13
CA SER A 46 1.42 -11.12 -0.86
C SER A 46 -0.08 -10.80 -0.79
N GLY A 47 -0.62 -10.82 0.43
CA GLY A 47 -2.04 -10.49 0.66
C GLY A 47 -3.00 -11.32 -0.20
N THR A 48 -3.74 -10.66 -1.10
CA THR A 48 -4.67 -11.33 -2.02
C THR A 48 -4.12 -11.51 -3.45
N HIS A 49 -2.84 -11.26 -3.67
CA HIS A 49 -2.21 -11.45 -4.98
C HIS A 49 -2.22 -12.94 -5.38
N PRO A 50 -2.57 -13.31 -6.62
CA PRO A 50 -2.76 -14.71 -7.02
C PRO A 50 -1.45 -15.50 -7.16
N SER A 51 -0.33 -14.84 -7.44
CA SER A 51 0.97 -15.52 -7.56
C SER A 51 1.37 -16.24 -6.28
N GLN A 52 2.10 -17.33 -6.44
CA GLN A 52 2.67 -18.12 -5.36
C GLN A 52 4.15 -17.78 -5.16
N LEU A 53 4.68 -18.03 -3.96
CA LEU A 53 6.06 -17.67 -3.60
C LEU A 53 7.11 -18.24 -4.57
N HIS A 54 6.92 -19.46 -5.05
CA HIS A 54 7.86 -20.11 -5.97
C HIS A 54 7.86 -19.50 -7.39
N GLU A 55 6.83 -18.73 -7.74
CA GLU A 55 6.73 -18.01 -9.02
C GLU A 55 7.44 -16.64 -8.96
N VAL A 56 7.93 -16.23 -7.77
CA VAL A 56 8.55 -14.93 -7.51
C VAL A 56 10.01 -15.13 -7.06
N PRO A 57 10.94 -15.46 -7.98
CA PRO A 57 12.29 -15.88 -7.62
C PRO A 57 13.23 -14.71 -7.27
N SER A 58 12.82 -13.46 -7.51
CA SER A 58 13.66 -12.30 -7.26
C SER A 58 12.91 -11.14 -6.61
N VAL A 59 13.67 -10.24 -5.99
CA VAL A 59 13.14 -8.98 -5.45
C VAL A 59 12.54 -8.12 -6.57
N SER A 60 13.09 -8.17 -7.79
CA SER A 60 12.49 -7.45 -8.91
C SER A 60 11.13 -8.03 -9.28
N ASP A 61 10.95 -9.35 -9.21
CA ASP A 61 9.66 -9.99 -9.46
C ASP A 61 8.66 -9.69 -8.35
N TYR A 62 9.13 -9.54 -7.11
CA TYR A 62 8.31 -9.16 -5.96
C TYR A 62 7.66 -7.78 -6.14
N PHE A 63 8.41 -6.80 -6.67
CA PHE A 63 7.94 -5.43 -6.91
C PHE A 63 7.25 -5.22 -8.27
N LYS A 64 7.03 -6.28 -9.07
CA LYS A 64 6.21 -6.17 -10.27
C LYS A 64 4.75 -5.99 -9.85
N LEU A 65 4.13 -4.91 -10.33
CA LEU A 65 2.73 -4.55 -10.12
C LEU A 65 1.86 -5.09 -11.25
#